data_AF-A0A9D2U081-F1
#
_entry.id   AF-A0A9D2U081-F1
#
_cell.length_a   1.000
_cell.length_b   1.000
_cell.length_c   1.000
_cell.angle_alpha   90.00
_cell.angle_beta   90.00
_cell.angle_gamma   90.00
#
_symmetry.space_group_name_H-M   'P 1'
#
loop_
_entity.id
_entity.type
_entity.pdbx_description
1 polymer ?
#
loop_
_entity_poly.entity_id
_entity_poly.type
_entity_poly.pdbx_seq_one_letter_code
_entity_poly.pdbx_strand_id
1 'polypeptide(L)' 'MGSLKLKKGRKFSYLFDFGDSWWFEIKVLKLLEERVEQPEIIRSEKAAPKQYPDWEE' A
#
# COMPACT_ATOMS: atom_id res chain seq x y z
N MET A 1 8.05 -5.59 -8.21
CA MET A 1 7.53 -4.24 -8.58
C MET A 1 8.10 -3.64 -9.88
N GLY A 2 9.31 -3.98 -10.32
CA GLY A 2 9.94 -3.35 -11.52
C GLY A 2 9.16 -3.47 -12.84
N SER A 3 8.29 -4.48 -13.01
CA SER A 3 7.46 -4.66 -14.20
C SER A 3 6.27 -3.69 -14.30
N LEU A 4 5.90 -3.01 -13.20
CA LEU A 4 4.71 -2.17 -13.17
C LEU A 4 4.85 -0.90 -14.00
N LYS A 5 6.06 -0.48 -14.44
CA LYS A 5 6.28 0.76 -15.23
C LYS A 5 5.57 1.99 -14.63
N LEU A 6 5.81 2.29 -13.35
CA LEU A 6 5.15 3.36 -12.59
C LEU A 6 5.29 4.73 -13.25
N LYS A 7 4.21 5.52 -13.19
CA LYS A 7 4.15 6.91 -13.68
C LYS A 7 3.40 7.77 -12.68
N LYS A 8 3.83 9.02 -12.50
CA LYS A 8 3.15 10.01 -11.66
C LYS A 8 1.67 10.12 -12.07
N GLY A 9 0.79 10.18 -11.07
CA GLY A 9 -0.65 10.30 -11.25
C GLY A 9 -1.38 8.98 -11.48
N ARG A 10 -0.66 7.88 -11.77
CA ARG A 10 -1.29 6.58 -11.97
C ARG A 10 -1.97 6.10 -10.70
N LYS A 11 -3.15 5.51 -10.88
CA LYS A 11 -3.92 4.82 -9.85
C LYS A 11 -4.01 3.33 -10.15
N PHE A 12 -4.02 2.52 -9.11
CA PHE A 12 -4.32 1.10 -9.18
C PHE A 12 -4.85 0.65 -7.82
N SER A 13 -5.57 -0.46 -7.81
CA SER A 13 -6.13 -1.00 -6.59
C SER A 13 -5.33 -2.21 -6.13
N TYR A 14 -5.25 -2.38 -4.81
CA TYR A 14 -4.80 -3.59 -4.17
C TYR A 14 -5.98 -4.18 -3.41
N LEU A 15 -6.36 -5.40 -3.79
CA LEU A 15 -7.33 -6.20 -3.04
C LEU A 15 -6.54 -7.07 -2.06
N PHE A 16 -6.77 -6.86 -0.77
CA PHE A 16 -6.20 -7.66 0.31
C PHE A 16 -7.32 -8.45 0.98
N ASP A 17 -6.99 -9.67 1.38
CA ASP A 17 -7.92 -10.62 2.01
C ASP A 17 -9.22 -10.81 1.21
N PHE A 18 -9.31 -11.93 0.50
CA PHE A 18 -10.46 -12.25 -0.34
C PHE A 18 -11.73 -12.59 0.45
N GLY A 19 -11.63 -12.83 1.76
CA GLY A 19 -12.80 -13.01 2.63
C GLY A 19 -13.57 -11.70 2.77
N ASP A 20 -12.96 -10.70 3.38
CA ASP A 20 -13.60 -9.40 3.64
C ASP A 20 -13.45 -8.41 2.47
N SER A 21 -12.63 -8.74 1.48
CA SER A 21 -12.43 -7.95 0.26
C SER A 21 -12.00 -6.50 0.52
N TRP A 22 -10.87 -6.32 1.22
CA TRP A 22 -10.34 -5.00 1.50
C TRP A 22 -9.72 -4.37 0.25
N TRP A 23 -10.34 -3.30 -0.25
CA TRP A 23 -9.84 -2.54 -1.40
C TRP A 23 -9.05 -1.31 -0.98
N PHE A 24 -7.81 -1.23 -1.44
CA PHE A 24 -6.93 -0.07 -1.25
C PHE A 24 -6.69 0.64 -2.57
N GLU A 25 -7.04 1.93 -2.66
CA GLU A 25 -6.63 2.78 -3.78
C GLU A 25 -5.18 3.25 -3.57
N ILE A 26 -4.30 2.92 -4.51
CA ILE A 26 -2.90 3.34 -4.51
C ILE A 26 -2.68 4.35 -5.63
N LYS A 27 -2.14 5.52 -5.28
CA LYS A 27 -1.79 6.58 -6.22
C LYS A 27 -0.30 6.88 -6.19
N VAL A 28 0.33 6.86 -7.37
CA VAL A 28 1.73 7.30 -7.51
C VAL A 28 1.77 8.83 -7.45
N LEU A 29 2.24 9.37 -6.33
CA LEU A 29 2.32 10.83 -6.14
C LEU A 29 3.53 11.46 -6.83
N LYS A 30 4.69 10.79 -6.74
CA LYS A 30 5.95 11.23 -7.33
C LYS A 30 6.86 10.02 -7.56
N LEU A 31 7.82 10.19 -8.47
CA LEU A 31 8.98 9.32 -8.62
C LEU A 31 10.20 10.13 -8.17
N LEU A 32 11.07 9.51 -7.39
CA LEU A 32 12.34 10.09 -6.94
C LEU A 32 13.49 9.26 -7.54
N GLU A 33 14.60 9.92 -7.84
CA GLU A 33 15.81 9.24 -8.36
C GLU A 33 16.63 8.59 -7.24
N GLU A 34 16.40 9.01 -6.00
CA GLU A 34 17.04 8.47 -4.81
C GLU A 34 16.68 7.00 -4.62
N ARG A 35 17.70 6.20 -4.31
CA ARG A 35 17.52 4.80 -3.92
C ARG A 35 17.34 4.73 -2.42
N VAL A 36 16.22 4.15 -2.00
CA VAL A 36 15.98 3.76 -0.62
C VAL A 36 16.36 2.29 -0.43
N GLU A 37 17.03 1.96 0.68
CA GLU A 37 17.39 0.57 0.98
C GLU A 37 16.16 -0.27 1.33
N GLN A 38 15.19 0.35 2.01
CA GLN A 38 13.93 -0.27 2.43
C GLN A 38 12.76 0.70 2.28
N PRO A 39 11.51 0.21 2.15
CA PRO A 39 10.32 1.05 2.19
C PRO A 39 10.19 1.77 3.55
N GLU A 40 9.75 3.03 3.52
CA GLU A 40 9.55 3.85 4.71
C GLU A 40 8.16 4.49 4.72
N ILE A 41 7.55 4.57 5.91
CA ILE A 41 6.32 5.33 6.14
C ILE A 41 6.70 6.77 6.50
N ILE A 42 6.53 7.68 5.55
CA ILE A 42 6.83 9.11 5.75
C ILE A 42 5.65 9.91 6.34
N ARG A 43 4.43 9.37 6.28
CA ARG A 43 3.21 10.02 6.80
C ARG A 43 2.08 9.00 6.99
N SER A 44 1.34 9.16 8.08
CA SER A 44 0.08 8.48 8.35
C SER A 44 -0.92 9.48 8.90
N GLU A 45 -2.14 9.51 8.37
CA GLU A 45 -3.15 10.49 8.78
C GLU A 45 -4.23 9.91 9.69
N LYS A 46 -4.41 8.58 9.70
CA LYS A 46 -5.45 7.88 10.45
C LYS A 46 -4.91 6.58 11.01
N ALA A 47 -5.59 6.05 12.03
CA ALA A 47 -5.34 4.71 12.52
C ALA A 47 -5.61 3.68 11.41
N ALA A 48 -4.75 2.66 11.34
CA ALA A 48 -5.01 1.51 10.48
C ALA A 48 -6.30 0.80 10.94
N PRO A 49 -7.06 0.17 10.02
CA PRO A 49 -8.18 -0.66 10.41
C PRO A 49 -7.70 -1.77 11.35
N LYS A 50 -8.55 -2.13 12.32
CA LYS A 50 -8.24 -3.22 13.25
C LYS A 50 -8.09 -4.51 12.46
N GLN A 51 -6.92 -5.14 12.54
CA GLN A 51 -6.69 -6.46 11.98
C GLN A 51 -7.48 -7.50 12.79
N TYR A 52 -7.84 -8.62 12.15
CA TYR A 52 -8.55 -9.71 12.83
C TYR A 52 -7.91 -10.05 14.17
N PRO A 53 -8.72 -10.41 15.18
CA PRO A 53 -8.15 -10.94 16.41
C PRO A 53 -7.24 -12.12 16.06
N ASP A 54 -6.15 -12.26 16.82
CA ASP A 54 -5.35 -13.47 16.74
C ASP A 54 -6.26 -14.65 17.09
N TRP A 55 -6.37 -15.61 16.18
CA TRP A 55 -7.01 -16.89 16.44
C TRP A 55 -6.04 -17.77 17.22
N GLU A 56 -5.64 -17.35 18.41
CA GLU A 56 -5.06 -18.26 19.41
C GLU A 56 -6.20 -18.83 20.25
N GLU A 57 -6.25 -20.15 20.29
CA GLU A 57 -7.20 -20.98 21.05
C GLU A 57 -7.09 -20.75 22.56
#